data_AF-A0A6P9ADE7-F1
#
_entry.id   AF-A0A6P9ADE7-F1
#
_cell.length_a   1.000
_cell.length_b   1.000
_cell.length_c   1.000
_cell.angle_alpha   90.00
_cell.angle_beta   90.00
_cell.angle_gamma   90.00
#
_symmetry.space_group_name_H-M   'P 1'
#
loop_
_entity.id
_entity.type
_entity.pdbx_description
1 polymer ?
#
loop_
_entity_poly.entity_id
_entity_poly.type
_entity_poly.pdbx_seq_one_letter_code
_entity_poly.pdbx_strand_id
1 'polypeptide(L)'
;MDGLHDLFAQTIKRALPRLTDADDDINNIVDNLVNTVGINTLELTVHVREEDFTNIVLPVEARILKAAFAVLNVTGRDRQDDDNGGADRVNRDLNAEANANAGDAQGRRPRRRNHNFVIDWRDIYNIDDKIKTRLQRGKKIRKKQRKSLVSRIVTQVRNRVPHATRQTFVDVMEDMKAKYEGSFKHELANGAVGKTSITASMQSKFDNDRRPPPRTKTETEAPNIKAAYGCRKWRVSRLPDGETPDTQEEKRMELVRIFTTERPRAWNWENINNLIDDTYATQRMEINRQAELIEKDKKARAKAKRLGKEYESVVNGDDPAYTTASLRDRWPFLFTANGMKHHFDFLTSNHMDAQIANFVEEKLDDMLEFLMEKKGARTKK
;
A
#
# COMPACT_ATOMS: atom_id res chain seq x y z
N MET A 1 -13.59 51.05 6.63
CA MET A 1 -12.41 50.29 7.08
C MET A 1 -12.75 49.46 8.32
N ASP A 2 -13.56 49.99 9.24
CA ASP A 2 -13.94 49.34 10.51
C ASP A 2 -14.51 47.92 10.36
N GLY A 3 -15.35 47.66 9.35
CA GLY A 3 -15.90 46.33 9.12
C GLY A 3 -14.88 45.26 8.69
N LEU A 4 -13.75 45.66 8.09
CA LEU A 4 -12.70 44.71 7.71
C LEU A 4 -11.78 44.40 8.89
N HIS A 5 -11.44 45.43 9.69
CA HIS A 5 -10.69 45.25 10.93
C HIS A 5 -11.46 44.34 11.90
N ASP A 6 -12.77 44.56 12.07
CA ASP A 6 -13.62 43.70 12.91
C ASP A 6 -13.69 42.26 12.38
N LEU A 7 -13.75 42.08 11.06
CA LEU A 7 -13.76 40.75 10.46
C LEU A 7 -12.44 40.02 10.69
N PHE A 8 -11.31 40.73 10.59
CA PHE A 8 -9.99 40.17 10.85
C PHE A 8 -9.81 39.85 12.34
N ALA A 9 -10.23 40.74 13.23
CA ALA A 9 -10.21 40.52 14.67
C ALA A 9 -11.05 39.29 15.07
N GLN A 10 -12.25 39.14 14.52
CA GLN A 10 -13.11 37.97 14.74
C GLN A 10 -12.48 36.69 14.21
N THR A 11 -11.80 36.75 13.06
CA THR A 11 -11.10 35.61 12.47
C THR A 11 -9.93 35.17 13.35
N ILE A 12 -9.14 36.12 13.85
CA ILE A 12 -8.02 35.87 14.77
C ILE A 12 -8.53 35.26 16.07
N LYS A 13 -9.56 35.84 16.68
CA LYS A 13 -10.15 35.34 17.93
C LYS A 13 -10.69 33.91 17.79
N ARG A 14 -11.32 33.61 16.66
CA ARG A 14 -11.82 32.26 16.38
C ARG A 14 -10.69 31.25 16.19
N ALA A 15 -9.61 31.67 15.54
CA ALA A 15 -8.46 30.82 15.25
C ALA A 15 -7.58 30.60 16.50
N LEU A 16 -7.44 31.62 17.34
CA LEU A 16 -6.66 31.63 18.57
C LEU A 16 -7.50 32.15 19.74
N PRO A 17 -8.40 31.33 20.32
CA PRO A 17 -9.27 31.74 21.42
C PRO A 17 -8.54 32.11 22.72
N ARG A 18 -7.23 31.86 22.79
CA ARG A 18 -6.37 32.25 23.92
C ARG A 18 -6.13 33.76 23.97
N LEU A 19 -6.19 34.43 22.82
CA LEU A 19 -6.09 35.89 22.72
C LEU A 19 -7.49 36.45 23.03
N THR A 20 -7.62 37.20 24.11
CA THR A 20 -8.86 37.80 24.59
C THR A 20 -9.06 39.19 23.98
N ASP A 21 -10.29 39.72 23.97
CA ASP A 21 -10.59 41.04 23.36
C ASP A 21 -9.89 42.22 24.06
N ALA A 22 -9.36 41.98 25.26
CA ALA A 22 -8.60 42.95 26.02
C ALA A 22 -7.10 42.93 25.67
N ASP A 23 -6.66 41.99 24.83
CA ASP A 23 -5.25 41.83 24.48
C ASP A 23 -4.91 42.73 23.29
N ASP A 24 -4.03 43.70 23.54
CA ASP A 24 -3.41 44.57 22.52
C ASP A 24 -2.84 43.76 21.35
N ASP A 25 -2.51 42.49 21.58
CA ASP A 25 -2.02 41.54 20.59
C ASP A 25 -2.96 41.33 19.41
N ILE A 26 -4.30 41.29 19.59
CA ILE A 26 -5.22 41.13 18.45
C ILE A 26 -5.18 42.38 17.57
N ASN A 27 -5.25 43.56 18.19
CA ASN A 27 -5.21 44.82 17.46
C ASN A 27 -3.85 45.01 16.78
N ASN A 28 -2.75 44.66 17.44
CA ASN A 28 -1.40 44.68 16.86
C ASN A 28 -1.28 43.75 15.65
N ILE A 29 -1.89 42.57 15.68
CA ILE A 29 -1.90 41.65 14.53
C ILE A 29 -2.73 42.25 13.38
N VAL A 30 -3.93 42.78 13.67
CA VAL A 30 -4.78 43.39 12.64
C VAL A 30 -4.10 44.60 12.03
N ASP A 31 -3.51 45.47 12.85
CA ASP A 31 -2.80 46.67 12.40
C ASP A 31 -1.53 46.32 11.62
N ASN A 32 -0.80 45.28 12.01
CA ASN A 32 0.33 44.81 11.23
C ASN A 32 -0.12 44.33 9.84
N LEU A 33 -1.20 43.55 9.76
CA LEU A 33 -1.72 43.06 8.48
C LEU A 33 -2.24 44.19 7.58
N VAL A 34 -2.98 45.15 8.14
CA VAL A 34 -3.60 46.22 7.33
C VAL A 34 -2.59 47.33 7.01
N ASN A 35 -1.83 47.81 7.99
CA ASN A 35 -1.00 49.01 7.84
C ASN A 35 0.43 48.69 7.40
N THR A 36 0.98 47.53 7.78
CA THR A 36 2.38 47.18 7.48
C THR A 36 2.49 46.24 6.28
N VAL A 37 1.64 45.22 6.23
CA VAL A 37 1.59 44.27 5.11
C VAL A 37 0.71 44.79 3.96
N GLY A 38 -0.23 45.69 4.25
CA GLY A 38 -1.06 46.37 3.25
C GLY A 38 -2.32 45.60 2.84
N ILE A 39 -2.81 44.68 3.69
CA ILE A 39 -3.97 43.84 3.40
C ILE A 39 -5.24 44.61 3.75
N ASN A 40 -5.64 45.50 2.85
CA ASN A 40 -6.77 46.42 3.00
C ASN A 40 -8.08 45.92 2.34
N THR A 41 -8.05 44.74 1.72
CA THR A 41 -9.23 44.09 1.12
C THR A 41 -9.22 42.59 1.39
N LEU A 42 -10.40 41.97 1.34
CA LEU A 42 -10.57 40.55 1.66
C LEU A 42 -9.82 39.65 0.67
N GLU A 43 -9.73 40.04 -0.60
CA GLU A 43 -9.05 39.29 -1.65
C GLU A 43 -7.55 39.16 -1.41
N LEU A 44 -6.94 40.18 -0.78
CA LEU A 44 -5.51 40.20 -0.49
C LEU A 44 -5.11 39.27 0.66
N THR A 45 -6.07 38.73 1.42
CA THR A 45 -5.79 37.77 2.51
C THR A 45 -5.18 36.46 2.01
N VAL A 46 -5.24 36.17 0.71
CA VAL A 46 -4.53 35.04 0.07
C VAL A 46 -3.00 35.17 0.14
N HIS A 47 -2.51 36.40 0.28
CA HIS A 47 -1.08 36.70 0.28
C HIS A 47 -0.46 36.70 1.67
N VAL A 48 -1.25 36.46 2.73
CA VAL A 48 -0.77 36.32 4.11
C VAL A 48 0.22 35.16 4.23
N ARG A 49 1.42 35.44 4.75
CA ARG A 49 2.48 34.47 5.02
C ARG A 49 2.69 34.28 6.52
N GLU A 50 3.41 33.22 6.88
CA GLU A 50 3.79 32.97 8.28
C GLU A 50 4.75 34.04 8.78
N GLU A 51 5.56 34.58 7.87
CA GLU A 51 6.54 35.64 8.14
C GLU A 51 5.87 36.93 8.64
N ASP A 52 4.66 37.21 8.17
CA ASP A 52 3.86 38.40 8.52
C ASP A 52 3.40 38.39 9.98
N PHE A 53 3.52 37.26 10.67
CA PHE A 53 3.19 37.11 12.09
C PHE A 53 4.44 36.93 12.98
N THR A 54 5.63 36.94 12.35
CA THR A 54 6.90 36.73 13.07
C THR A 54 7.09 37.85 14.08
N ASN A 55 7.48 37.49 15.30
CA ASN A 55 7.67 38.37 16.45
C ASN A 55 6.39 38.86 17.14
N ILE A 56 5.19 38.50 16.65
CA ILE A 56 3.91 38.84 17.30
C ILE A 56 3.28 37.63 17.98
N VAL A 57 3.34 36.46 17.32
CA VAL A 57 2.82 35.19 17.86
C VAL A 57 3.82 34.05 17.70
N LEU A 58 3.60 32.94 18.39
CA LEU A 58 4.48 31.77 18.27
C LEU A 58 4.41 31.17 16.85
N PRO A 59 5.46 30.48 16.37
CA PRO A 59 5.50 29.93 15.02
C PRO A 59 4.34 28.96 14.69
N VAL A 60 3.81 28.27 15.71
CA VAL A 60 2.65 27.38 15.54
C VAL A 60 1.35 28.18 15.40
N GLU A 61 1.22 29.28 16.13
CA GLU A 61 0.07 30.18 16.08
C GLU A 61 0.02 30.93 14.73
N ALA A 62 1.19 31.34 14.20
CA ALA A 62 1.32 31.93 12.86
C ALA A 62 0.80 30.99 11.76
N ARG A 63 1.09 29.68 11.85
CA ARG A 63 0.56 28.67 10.91
C ARG A 63 -0.96 28.54 10.99
N ILE A 64 -1.51 28.60 12.21
CA ILE A 64 -2.95 28.55 12.44
C ILE A 64 -3.63 29.78 11.86
N LEU A 65 -3.08 30.98 12.07
CA LEU A 65 -3.61 32.23 11.53
C LEU A 65 -3.56 32.27 9.99
N LYS A 66 -2.44 31.89 9.38
CA LYS A 66 -2.35 31.79 7.91
C LYS A 66 -3.42 30.86 7.34
N ALA A 67 -3.65 29.71 7.99
CA ALA A 67 -4.71 28.79 7.56
C ALA A 67 -6.11 29.40 7.71
N ALA A 68 -6.36 30.17 8.78
CA ALA A 68 -7.63 30.85 9.01
C ALA A 68 -7.90 31.95 7.96
N PHE A 69 -6.91 32.79 7.65
CA PHE A 69 -7.05 33.86 6.65
C PHE A 69 -7.17 33.31 5.21
N ALA A 70 -6.53 32.17 4.90
CA ALA A 70 -6.72 31.49 3.63
C ALA A 70 -8.18 31.01 3.42
N VAL A 71 -8.87 30.63 4.50
CA VAL A 71 -10.30 30.25 4.45
C VAL A 71 -11.18 31.49 4.32
N LEU A 72 -10.81 32.59 4.99
CA LEU A 72 -11.56 33.85 4.96
C LEU A 72 -11.71 34.42 3.53
N ASN A 73 -10.65 34.32 2.71
CA ASN A 73 -10.69 34.70 1.28
C ASN A 73 -11.72 33.87 0.47
N VAL A 74 -11.78 32.56 0.71
CA VAL A 74 -12.66 31.65 -0.04
C VAL A 74 -14.13 31.98 0.25
N THR A 75 -14.45 32.29 1.50
CA THR A 75 -15.82 32.66 1.89
C THR A 75 -16.25 34.05 1.42
N GLY A 76 -15.32 34.89 0.94
CA GLY A 76 -15.60 36.20 0.38
C GLY A 76 -16.14 36.16 -1.05
N ARG A 77 -15.69 35.19 -1.86
CA ARG A 77 -16.06 35.07 -3.29
C ARG A 77 -17.47 34.53 -3.51
N ASP A 78 -17.98 33.69 -2.60
CA ASP A 78 -19.32 33.09 -2.73
C ASP A 78 -20.47 34.08 -2.43
N ARG A 79 -20.19 35.36 -2.16
CA ARG A 79 -21.20 36.38 -1.84
C ARG A 79 -21.43 37.44 -2.92
N GLN A 80 -20.74 37.37 -4.07
CA GLN A 80 -20.79 38.43 -5.09
C GLN A 80 -21.46 38.05 -6.42
N ASP A 81 -21.81 36.78 -6.66
CA ASP A 81 -22.38 36.33 -7.93
C ASP A 81 -23.85 35.90 -7.79
N ASP A 82 -24.74 36.86 -7.51
CA ASP A 82 -26.19 36.72 -7.71
C ASP A 82 -26.74 38.05 -8.25
N ASP A 83 -26.37 38.41 -9.48
CA ASP A 83 -27.24 39.27 -10.30
C ASP A 83 -27.06 39.03 -11.81
N ASN A 84 -28.16 38.59 -12.41
CA ASN A 84 -28.61 38.90 -13.78
C ASN A 84 -27.98 38.20 -15.01
N GLY A 85 -28.73 37.24 -15.58
CA GLY A 85 -29.42 37.45 -16.87
C GLY A 85 -28.72 37.07 -18.20
N GLY A 86 -29.36 36.15 -18.95
CA GLY A 86 -29.36 36.09 -20.43
C GLY A 86 -28.38 35.08 -21.05
N ALA A 87 -28.86 33.94 -21.58
CA ALA A 87 -29.32 33.74 -22.97
C ALA A 87 -28.16 33.86 -23.99
N ASP A 88 -27.89 32.95 -24.93
CA ASP A 88 -28.80 32.09 -25.69
C ASP A 88 -27.97 31.08 -26.55
N ARG A 89 -28.53 29.86 -26.75
CA ARG A 89 -28.56 29.05 -28.00
C ARG A 89 -27.29 28.35 -28.54
N VAL A 90 -27.29 27.10 -29.06
CA VAL A 90 -28.38 26.18 -29.49
C VAL A 90 -27.89 24.73 -29.75
N ASN A 91 -28.75 23.77 -29.36
CA ASN A 91 -29.08 22.39 -29.85
C ASN A 91 -27.98 21.35 -30.16
N ARG A 92 -28.19 20.04 -29.90
CA ARG A 92 -29.41 19.26 -30.17
C ARG A 92 -29.43 17.88 -29.44
N ASP A 93 -30.63 17.53 -28.94
CA ASP A 93 -31.24 16.23 -28.58
C ASP A 93 -30.53 15.31 -27.56
N LEU A 94 -31.17 14.84 -26.47
CA LEU A 94 -32.48 14.16 -26.41
C LEU A 94 -33.23 14.44 -25.10
N ASN A 95 -34.48 14.91 -25.26
CA ASN A 95 -35.58 14.98 -24.29
C ASN A 95 -36.13 13.55 -24.02
N ALA A 96 -36.85 13.19 -22.96
CA ALA A 96 -37.42 13.87 -21.80
C ALA A 96 -37.73 12.73 -20.78
N GLU A 97 -37.42 12.90 -19.50
CA GLU A 97 -38.40 13.21 -18.43
C GLU A 97 -39.35 12.06 -18.11
N ALA A 98 -39.31 11.47 -16.92
CA ALA A 98 -39.69 11.98 -15.59
C ALA A 98 -40.89 11.14 -15.15
N ASN A 99 -40.70 10.27 -14.16
CA ASN A 99 -41.02 10.55 -12.76
C ASN A 99 -42.50 10.26 -12.45
N ALA A 100 -42.76 9.11 -11.82
CA ALA A 100 -43.92 8.93 -10.96
C ALA A 100 -43.67 7.81 -9.93
N ASN A 101 -43.84 8.23 -8.69
CA ASN A 101 -44.09 7.51 -7.45
C ASN A 101 -44.59 6.04 -7.50
N ALA A 102 -44.15 5.32 -6.47
CA ALA A 102 -44.89 4.38 -5.64
C ALA A 102 -46.02 3.56 -6.31
N GLY A 103 -45.75 2.26 -6.49
CA GLY A 103 -46.79 1.31 -6.86
C GLY A 103 -46.21 -0.03 -7.29
N ASP A 104 -46.43 -1.00 -6.41
CA ASP A 104 -46.75 -2.37 -6.76
C ASP A 104 -45.63 -3.40 -6.99
N ALA A 105 -45.81 -4.49 -6.26
CA ALA A 105 -45.06 -5.71 -6.34
C ALA A 105 -45.59 -6.52 -7.53
N GLN A 106 -44.89 -6.57 -8.65
CA GLN A 106 -44.93 -7.71 -9.59
C GLN A 106 -43.90 -7.59 -10.71
N GLY A 107 -43.10 -8.65 -10.90
CA GLY A 107 -42.62 -9.02 -12.22
C GLY A 107 -41.22 -8.58 -12.67
N ARG A 108 -40.15 -8.82 -11.90
CA ARG A 108 -38.83 -9.01 -12.53
C ARG A 108 -38.87 -10.29 -13.37
N ARG A 109 -38.92 -10.15 -14.70
CA ARG A 109 -38.76 -11.29 -15.63
C ARG A 109 -37.45 -12.03 -15.30
N PRO A 110 -37.46 -13.37 -15.21
CA PRO A 110 -36.25 -14.12 -14.90
C PRO A 110 -35.24 -13.99 -16.04
N ARG A 111 -34.02 -13.54 -15.72
CA ARG A 111 -32.89 -13.53 -16.65
C ARG A 111 -32.66 -14.96 -17.17
N ARG A 112 -32.59 -15.14 -18.50
CA ARG A 112 -32.30 -16.44 -19.10
C ARG A 112 -30.88 -16.87 -18.73
N ARG A 113 -30.75 -18.05 -18.13
CA ARG A 113 -29.46 -18.69 -17.80
C ARG A 113 -28.69 -18.96 -19.10
N ASN A 114 -27.45 -18.46 -19.19
CA ASN A 114 -26.59 -18.68 -20.37
C ASN A 114 -25.81 -20.00 -20.32
N HIS A 115 -26.09 -20.88 -19.36
CA HIS A 115 -25.34 -22.11 -19.13
C HIS A 115 -26.29 -23.20 -18.60
N ASN A 116 -26.41 -24.33 -19.32
CA ASN A 116 -27.19 -25.50 -18.86
C ASN A 116 -26.43 -26.34 -17.80
N PHE A 117 -25.57 -25.68 -17.02
CA PHE A 117 -24.70 -26.35 -16.04
C PHE A 117 -25.48 -26.60 -14.75
N VAL A 118 -25.54 -27.87 -14.34
CA VAL A 118 -26.11 -28.29 -13.06
C VAL A 118 -25.01 -28.91 -12.21
N ILE A 119 -24.89 -28.46 -10.96
CA ILE A 119 -23.93 -29.00 -9.99
C ILE A 119 -24.28 -30.46 -9.69
N ASP A 120 -23.36 -31.37 -9.92
CA ASP A 120 -23.47 -32.74 -9.45
C ASP A 120 -23.05 -32.81 -7.98
N TRP A 121 -24.06 -32.80 -7.12
CA TRP A 121 -23.87 -32.84 -5.68
C TRP A 121 -23.44 -34.21 -5.15
N ARG A 122 -23.73 -35.31 -5.86
CA ARG A 122 -23.31 -36.66 -5.42
C ARG A 122 -21.79 -36.77 -5.43
N ASP A 123 -21.19 -36.27 -6.49
CA ASP A 123 -19.74 -36.17 -6.65
C ASP A 123 -19.06 -35.31 -5.57
N ILE A 124 -19.73 -34.27 -5.09
CA ILE A 124 -19.24 -33.42 -3.99
C ILE A 124 -19.29 -34.16 -2.65
N TYR A 125 -20.36 -34.92 -2.39
CA TYR A 125 -20.54 -35.60 -1.11
C TYR A 125 -19.65 -36.82 -0.94
N ASN A 126 -19.38 -37.56 -2.03
CA ASN A 126 -18.55 -38.76 -2.00
C ASN A 126 -17.11 -38.52 -1.48
N ILE A 127 -16.64 -37.27 -1.47
CA ILE A 127 -15.27 -36.92 -1.08
C ILE A 127 -15.20 -36.36 0.35
N ASP A 128 -16.28 -35.73 0.82
CA ASP A 128 -16.30 -35.12 2.14
C ASP A 128 -17.74 -35.09 2.71
N ASP A 129 -18.12 -36.19 3.36
CA ASP A 129 -19.41 -36.31 4.06
C ASP A 129 -19.63 -35.24 5.14
N LYS A 130 -18.55 -34.63 5.63
CA LYS A 130 -18.64 -33.52 6.58
C LYS A 130 -19.13 -32.25 5.89
N ILE A 131 -18.99 -32.11 4.57
CA ILE A 131 -19.62 -31.02 3.79
C ILE A 131 -21.13 -31.27 3.71
N LYS A 132 -21.55 -32.48 3.30
CA LYS A 132 -22.97 -32.87 3.22
C LYS A 132 -23.69 -32.61 4.54
N THR A 133 -23.12 -33.10 5.63
CA THR A 133 -23.69 -32.98 6.97
C THR A 133 -23.82 -31.53 7.44
N ARG A 134 -22.85 -30.66 7.10
CA ARG A 134 -22.90 -29.24 7.47
C ARG A 134 -23.88 -28.45 6.63
N LEU A 135 -23.94 -28.72 5.33
CA LEU A 135 -24.86 -28.09 4.39
C LEU A 135 -26.32 -28.42 4.75
N GLN A 136 -26.62 -29.68 5.03
CA GLN A 136 -27.96 -30.12 5.46
C GLN A 136 -28.38 -29.49 6.80
N ARG A 137 -27.43 -29.25 7.71
CA ARG A 137 -27.67 -28.58 9.00
C ARG A 137 -27.72 -27.05 8.88
N GLY A 138 -27.66 -26.48 7.67
CA GLY A 138 -27.62 -25.04 7.44
C GLY A 138 -26.39 -24.34 8.06
N LYS A 139 -25.35 -25.11 8.43
CA LYS A 139 -24.17 -24.58 9.12
C LYS A 139 -23.18 -23.99 8.12
N LYS A 140 -22.48 -22.92 8.52
CA LYS A 140 -21.41 -22.29 7.75
C LYS A 140 -20.29 -23.28 7.41
N ILE A 141 -19.82 -23.28 6.17
CA ILE A 141 -18.71 -24.15 5.73
C ILE A 141 -17.37 -23.58 6.24
N ARG A 142 -16.50 -24.45 6.80
CA ARG A 142 -15.16 -24.06 7.29
C ARG A 142 -14.19 -23.77 6.14
N LYS A 143 -13.13 -23.00 6.39
CA LYS A 143 -12.12 -22.61 5.36
C LYS A 143 -11.56 -23.82 4.58
N LYS A 144 -11.19 -24.91 5.25
CA LYS A 144 -10.67 -26.14 4.61
C LYS A 144 -11.71 -26.80 3.69
N GLN A 145 -12.94 -26.93 4.17
CA GLN A 145 -14.06 -27.53 3.44
C GLN A 145 -14.50 -26.66 2.24
N ARG A 146 -14.41 -25.33 2.38
CA ARG A 146 -14.68 -24.38 1.29
C ARG A 146 -13.74 -24.62 0.11
N LYS A 147 -12.45 -24.86 0.36
CA LYS A 147 -11.46 -25.15 -0.70
C LYS A 147 -11.81 -26.43 -1.45
N SER A 148 -12.16 -27.51 -0.74
CA SER A 148 -12.56 -28.78 -1.36
C SER A 148 -13.83 -28.63 -2.20
N LEU A 149 -14.85 -27.94 -1.67
CA LEU A 149 -16.11 -27.64 -2.37
C LEU A 149 -15.85 -26.86 -3.67
N VAL A 150 -15.13 -25.73 -3.57
CA VAL A 150 -14.77 -24.90 -4.72
C VAL A 150 -13.98 -25.70 -5.76
N SER A 151 -13.03 -26.52 -5.31
CA SER A 151 -12.22 -27.34 -6.20
C SER A 151 -13.05 -28.31 -7.04
N ARG A 152 -14.03 -28.98 -6.41
CA ARG A 152 -14.85 -29.96 -7.11
C ARG A 152 -15.83 -29.31 -8.07
N ILE A 153 -16.46 -28.21 -7.65
CA ILE A 153 -17.36 -27.44 -8.53
C ILE A 153 -16.60 -26.90 -9.74
N VAL A 154 -15.41 -26.30 -9.55
CA VAL A 154 -14.60 -25.80 -10.68
C VAL A 154 -14.19 -26.93 -11.62
N THR A 155 -13.89 -28.12 -11.10
CA THR A 155 -13.60 -29.29 -11.95
C THR A 155 -14.80 -29.68 -12.80
N GLN A 156 -16.00 -29.73 -12.21
CA GLN A 156 -17.24 -30.01 -12.96
C GLN A 156 -17.53 -28.94 -14.01
N VAL A 157 -17.37 -27.65 -13.65
CA VAL A 157 -17.56 -26.52 -14.57
C VAL A 157 -16.56 -26.62 -15.73
N ARG A 158 -15.28 -26.89 -15.48
CA ARG A 158 -14.26 -27.04 -16.53
C ARG A 158 -14.61 -28.14 -17.54
N ASN A 159 -15.08 -29.28 -17.05
CA ASN A 159 -15.40 -30.42 -17.89
C ASN A 159 -16.64 -30.18 -18.77
N ARG A 160 -17.59 -29.35 -18.31
CA ARG A 160 -18.87 -29.12 -19.00
C ARG A 160 -18.97 -27.77 -19.71
N VAL A 161 -18.18 -26.78 -19.28
CA VAL A 161 -18.15 -25.40 -19.78
C VAL A 161 -16.68 -24.95 -19.90
N PRO A 162 -15.99 -25.34 -20.99
CA PRO A 162 -14.57 -25.03 -21.18
C PRO A 162 -14.24 -23.53 -21.23
N HIS A 163 -15.21 -22.70 -21.63
CA HIS A 163 -15.12 -21.24 -21.70
C HIS A 163 -16.04 -20.56 -20.68
N ALA A 164 -16.06 -21.06 -19.44
CA ALA A 164 -16.85 -20.47 -18.37
C ALA A 164 -16.47 -18.99 -18.14
N THR A 165 -17.48 -18.14 -18.01
CA THR A 165 -17.31 -16.72 -17.70
C THR A 165 -17.52 -16.48 -16.20
N ARG A 166 -17.22 -15.25 -15.73
CA ARG A 166 -17.56 -14.87 -14.35
C ARG A 166 -19.05 -15.07 -14.04
N GLN A 167 -19.93 -14.83 -15.02
CA GLN A 167 -21.38 -15.02 -14.85
C GLN A 167 -21.74 -16.48 -14.57
N THR A 168 -21.03 -17.43 -15.19
CA THR A 168 -21.22 -18.87 -14.90
C THR A 168 -21.05 -19.18 -13.41
N PHE A 169 -20.08 -18.55 -12.74
CA PHE A 169 -19.85 -18.75 -11.30
C PHE A 169 -20.82 -17.97 -10.41
N VAL A 170 -21.46 -16.92 -10.93
CA VAL A 170 -22.55 -16.21 -10.24
C VAL A 170 -23.80 -17.11 -10.23
N ASP A 171 -24.18 -17.65 -11.39
CA ASP A 171 -25.33 -18.56 -11.52
C ASP A 171 -25.16 -19.80 -10.62
N VAL A 172 -23.96 -20.40 -10.63
CA VAL A 172 -23.61 -21.53 -9.74
C VAL A 172 -23.77 -21.17 -8.26
N MET A 173 -23.42 -19.95 -7.87
CA MET A 173 -23.58 -19.51 -6.48
C MET A 173 -25.06 -19.29 -6.13
N GLU A 174 -25.87 -18.81 -7.06
CA GLU A 174 -27.33 -18.69 -6.87
C GLU A 174 -27.97 -20.07 -6.69
N ASP A 175 -27.59 -21.07 -7.50
CA ASP A 175 -28.05 -22.45 -7.35
C ASP A 175 -27.65 -23.06 -5.99
N MET A 176 -26.43 -22.75 -5.52
CA MET A 176 -25.96 -23.19 -4.20
C MET A 176 -26.74 -22.54 -3.06
N LYS A 177 -27.10 -21.25 -3.19
CA LYS A 177 -27.93 -20.53 -2.22
C LYS A 177 -29.36 -21.10 -2.21
N ALA A 178 -29.95 -21.31 -3.38
CA ALA A 178 -31.28 -21.90 -3.51
C ALA A 178 -31.38 -23.29 -2.89
N LYS A 179 -30.31 -24.11 -2.99
CA LYS A 179 -30.29 -25.44 -2.37
C LYS A 179 -29.98 -25.44 -0.87
N TYR A 180 -29.18 -24.47 -0.39
CA TYR A 180 -28.69 -24.41 1.00
C TYR A 180 -28.71 -22.98 1.55
N GLU A 181 -29.91 -22.42 1.69
CA GLU A 181 -30.14 -21.00 2.02
C GLU A 181 -29.43 -20.55 3.30
N GLY A 182 -29.26 -21.42 4.31
CA GLY A 182 -28.59 -21.10 5.58
C GLY A 182 -27.06 -21.18 5.56
N SER A 183 -26.49 -22.09 4.76
CA SER A 183 -25.04 -22.37 4.81
C SER A 183 -24.19 -21.30 4.10
N PHE A 184 -24.81 -20.55 3.18
CA PHE A 184 -24.16 -19.55 2.34
C PHE A 184 -24.64 -18.11 2.62
N LYS A 185 -25.52 -17.90 3.61
CA LYS A 185 -26.07 -16.58 4.00
C LYS A 185 -25.04 -15.62 4.61
N HIS A 186 -23.93 -16.14 5.15
CA HIS A 186 -22.92 -15.35 5.88
C HIS A 186 -21.77 -14.80 5.02
N GLU A 187 -21.96 -14.58 3.71
CA GLU A 187 -21.05 -13.74 2.93
C GLU A 187 -21.29 -12.26 3.27
N LEU A 188 -20.69 -11.85 4.40
CA LEU A 188 -20.39 -10.50 4.89
C LEU A 188 -21.53 -9.45 4.84
N ALA A 189 -21.97 -9.02 6.02
CA ALA A 189 -22.99 -8.01 6.28
C ALA A 189 -22.68 -6.57 5.77
N ASN A 190 -21.63 -6.38 4.97
CA ASN A 190 -21.16 -5.07 4.53
C ASN A 190 -20.94 -4.93 3.02
N GLY A 191 -21.52 -5.82 2.19
CA GLY A 191 -21.56 -5.60 0.74
C GLY A 191 -20.20 -5.56 0.01
N ALA A 192 -19.09 -5.92 0.67
CA ALA A 192 -17.78 -5.87 0.05
C ALA A 192 -17.59 -7.02 -0.95
N VAL A 193 -17.62 -6.68 -2.24
CA VAL A 193 -17.27 -7.56 -3.38
C VAL A 193 -15.74 -7.72 -3.44
N GLY A 194 -15.19 -8.52 -2.52
CA GLY A 194 -13.76 -8.82 -2.44
C GLY A 194 -13.40 -10.25 -2.87
N LYS A 195 -12.09 -10.53 -3.02
CA LYS A 195 -11.46 -11.84 -3.33
C LYS A 195 -11.86 -13.00 -2.37
N THR A 196 -12.65 -12.73 -1.34
CA THR A 196 -13.09 -13.65 -0.29
C THR A 196 -14.45 -14.32 -0.57
N SER A 197 -15.18 -13.89 -1.60
CA SER A 197 -16.42 -14.53 -2.03
C SER A 197 -16.16 -15.90 -2.67
N ILE A 198 -17.11 -16.82 -2.52
CA ILE A 198 -17.03 -18.16 -3.13
C ILE A 198 -16.96 -18.04 -4.66
N THR A 199 -17.72 -17.12 -5.26
CA THR A 199 -17.65 -16.81 -6.70
C THR A 199 -16.26 -16.36 -7.14
N ALA A 200 -15.62 -15.43 -6.43
CA ALA A 200 -14.25 -15.00 -6.74
C ALA A 200 -13.23 -16.13 -6.54
N SER A 201 -13.46 -17.01 -5.55
CA SER A 201 -12.62 -18.19 -5.31
C SER A 201 -12.72 -19.21 -6.45
N MET A 202 -13.93 -19.42 -6.99
CA MET A 202 -14.16 -20.29 -8.14
C MET A 202 -13.51 -19.75 -9.40
N GLN A 203 -13.71 -18.46 -9.70
CA GLN A 203 -13.09 -17.79 -10.84
C GLN A 203 -11.56 -17.88 -10.78
N SER A 204 -10.97 -17.49 -9.64
CA SER A 204 -9.51 -17.51 -9.46
C SER A 204 -8.93 -18.91 -9.63
N LYS A 205 -9.62 -19.94 -9.14
CA LYS A 205 -9.18 -21.32 -9.31
C LYS A 205 -9.29 -21.76 -10.77
N PHE A 206 -10.40 -21.47 -11.45
CA PHE A 206 -10.58 -21.81 -12.86
C PHE A 206 -9.49 -21.19 -13.74
N ASP A 207 -9.17 -19.91 -13.49
CA ASP A 207 -8.09 -19.21 -14.20
C ASP A 207 -6.72 -19.81 -13.90
N ASN A 208 -6.44 -20.14 -12.63
CA ASN A 208 -5.18 -20.78 -12.24
C ASN A 208 -5.02 -22.18 -12.86
N ASP A 209 -6.09 -22.97 -12.94
CA ASP A 209 -6.05 -24.33 -13.49
C ASP A 209 -5.92 -24.33 -15.03
N ARG A 210 -6.18 -23.19 -15.71
CA ARG A 210 -5.94 -22.97 -17.14
C ARG A 210 -4.54 -22.45 -17.45
N ARG A 211 -3.82 -21.93 -16.45
CA ARG A 211 -2.44 -21.50 -16.65
C ARG A 211 -1.58 -22.73 -16.94
N PRO A 212 -0.65 -22.66 -17.91
CA PRO A 212 0.32 -23.73 -18.09
C PRO A 212 1.06 -23.97 -16.77
N PRO A 213 1.44 -25.23 -16.46
CA PRO A 213 2.29 -25.47 -15.30
C PRO A 213 3.53 -24.58 -15.42
N PRO A 214 4.01 -23.99 -14.33
CA PRO A 214 5.26 -23.26 -14.37
C PRO A 214 6.32 -24.22 -14.94
N ARG A 215 7.05 -23.79 -15.98
CA ARG A 215 8.17 -24.56 -16.55
C ARG A 215 9.03 -25.06 -15.37
N THR A 216 9.29 -26.36 -15.31
CA THR A 216 10.24 -26.94 -14.35
C THR A 216 11.59 -26.25 -14.56
N LYS A 217 11.98 -25.43 -13.59
CA LYS A 217 13.16 -24.57 -13.68
C LYS A 217 14.40 -25.45 -13.52
N THR A 218 15.30 -25.40 -14.49
CA THR A 218 16.68 -25.87 -14.35
C THR A 218 17.38 -25.12 -13.20
N GLU A 219 18.26 -25.79 -12.47
CA GLU A 219 18.92 -25.31 -11.24
C GLU A 219 19.71 -23.99 -11.38
N THR A 220 19.90 -23.51 -12.61
CA THR A 220 20.58 -22.26 -12.95
C THR A 220 19.69 -21.01 -13.04
N GLU A 221 18.36 -21.14 -13.03
CA GLU A 221 17.48 -19.96 -13.11
C GLU A 221 17.08 -19.44 -11.73
N ALA A 222 17.21 -18.12 -11.57
CA ALA A 222 16.93 -17.34 -10.37
C ALA A 222 15.69 -17.84 -9.58
N PRO A 223 15.77 -17.80 -8.24
CA PRO A 223 14.77 -18.36 -7.37
C PRO A 223 13.51 -17.52 -7.56
N ASN A 224 12.39 -18.10 -7.16
CA ASN A 224 11.10 -17.40 -7.05
C ASN A 224 11.34 -15.96 -6.57
N ILE A 225 10.82 -14.94 -7.27
CA ILE A 225 11.04 -13.50 -6.98
C ILE A 225 10.86 -13.18 -5.48
N LYS A 226 10.03 -13.96 -4.78
CA LYS A 226 9.82 -13.89 -3.32
C LYS A 226 11.04 -14.27 -2.46
N ALA A 227 11.92 -15.15 -2.93
CA ALA A 227 13.12 -15.59 -2.24
C ALA A 227 14.33 -14.69 -2.55
N ALA A 228 14.32 -13.97 -3.68
CA ALA A 228 15.37 -13.02 -4.04
C ALA A 228 15.14 -11.61 -3.47
N TYR A 229 13.94 -11.27 -2.97
CA TYR A 229 13.59 -9.92 -2.47
C TYR A 229 14.07 -8.78 -3.41
N GLY A 230 14.03 -9.00 -4.73
CA GLY A 230 14.49 -8.02 -5.72
C GLY A 230 16.02 -7.95 -5.96
N CYS A 231 16.82 -8.76 -5.27
CA CYS A 231 18.28 -8.82 -5.45
C CYS A 231 18.64 -9.46 -6.79
N ARG A 232 19.34 -8.72 -7.67
CA ARG A 232 19.77 -9.19 -9.00
C ARG A 232 20.88 -10.24 -8.94
N LYS A 233 21.82 -10.11 -8.00
CA LYS A 233 23.00 -11.00 -7.83
C LYS A 233 22.97 -11.80 -6.51
N TRP A 234 21.80 -12.35 -6.16
CA TRP A 234 21.59 -13.01 -4.87
C TRP A 234 22.43 -14.29 -4.64
N ARG A 235 22.90 -14.99 -5.68
CA ARG A 235 23.90 -16.07 -5.57
C ARG A 235 25.22 -15.60 -6.13
N VAL A 236 26.12 -15.22 -5.24
CA VAL A 236 27.55 -15.07 -5.56
C VAL A 236 28.24 -16.35 -5.15
N SER A 237 28.86 -17.04 -6.11
CA SER A 237 29.56 -18.31 -5.89
C SER A 237 31.07 -18.20 -6.09
N ARG A 238 31.56 -17.06 -6.59
CA ARG A 238 32.97 -16.76 -6.82
C ARG A 238 33.24 -15.29 -6.55
N LEU A 239 34.48 -14.99 -6.16
CA LEU A 239 34.95 -13.62 -6.01
C LEU A 239 35.06 -12.92 -7.39
N PRO A 240 35.06 -11.58 -7.43
CA PRO A 240 35.34 -10.83 -8.65
C PRO A 240 36.70 -11.19 -9.26
N ASP A 241 36.85 -10.99 -10.57
CA ASP A 241 38.10 -11.30 -11.28
C ASP A 241 39.24 -10.43 -10.74
N GLY A 242 40.35 -11.06 -10.34
CA GLY A 242 41.50 -10.38 -9.72
C GLY A 242 41.43 -10.26 -8.19
N GLU A 243 40.35 -10.71 -7.56
CA GLU A 243 40.20 -10.69 -6.11
C GLU A 243 40.39 -12.07 -5.46
N THR A 244 41.01 -12.06 -4.28
CA THR A 244 41.26 -13.23 -3.45
C THR A 244 40.54 -13.09 -2.10
N PRO A 245 40.36 -14.19 -1.33
CA PRO A 245 39.79 -14.09 0.02
C PRO A 245 40.56 -13.11 0.91
N ASP A 246 41.88 -13.04 0.76
CA ASP A 246 42.73 -12.17 1.57
C ASP A 246 42.54 -10.69 1.20
N THR A 247 42.47 -10.35 -0.09
CA THR A 247 42.22 -8.97 -0.53
C THR A 247 40.82 -8.49 -0.13
N GLN A 248 39.83 -9.39 -0.16
CA GLN A 248 38.48 -9.09 0.30
C GLN A 248 38.44 -8.84 1.81
N GLU A 249 39.17 -9.63 2.59
CA GLU A 249 39.27 -9.45 4.04
C GLU A 249 40.02 -8.16 4.41
N GLU A 250 41.06 -7.79 3.65
CA GLU A 250 41.74 -6.51 3.80
C GLU A 250 40.79 -5.32 3.59
N LYS A 251 40.01 -5.33 2.50
CA LYS A 251 38.98 -4.30 2.24
C LYS A 251 37.90 -4.26 3.33
N ARG A 252 37.49 -5.43 3.85
CA ARG A 252 36.55 -5.51 4.98
C ARG A 252 37.16 -4.89 6.24
N MET A 253 38.41 -5.21 6.56
CA MET A 253 39.11 -4.64 7.70
C MET A 253 39.24 -3.13 7.56
N GLU A 254 39.47 -2.61 6.35
CA GLU A 254 39.50 -1.18 6.10
C GLU A 254 38.14 -0.51 6.35
N LEU A 255 37.02 -1.12 5.93
CA LEU A 255 35.68 -0.64 6.30
C LEU A 255 35.50 -0.58 7.82
N VAL A 256 35.95 -1.58 8.57
CA VAL A 256 35.89 -1.55 10.04
C VAL A 256 36.81 -0.48 10.63
N ARG A 257 38.02 -0.31 10.08
CA ARG A 257 38.98 0.73 10.50
C ARG A 257 38.39 2.12 10.32
N ILE A 258 37.85 2.43 9.14
CA ILE A 258 37.20 3.73 8.86
C ILE A 258 36.06 3.96 9.85
N PHE A 259 35.19 2.97 10.05
CA PHE A 259 34.04 3.12 10.95
C PHE A 259 34.43 3.36 12.41
N THR A 260 35.53 2.76 12.88
CA THR A 260 35.98 2.85 14.28
C THR A 260 36.88 4.04 14.56
N THR A 261 37.66 4.49 13.58
CA THR A 261 38.67 5.55 13.77
C THR A 261 38.19 6.93 13.30
N GLU A 262 37.33 6.99 12.29
CA GLU A 262 36.90 8.25 11.67
C GLU A 262 35.52 8.69 12.17
N ARG A 263 35.30 10.00 12.22
CA ARG A 263 33.99 10.55 12.62
C ARG A 263 33.00 10.49 11.45
N PRO A 264 31.68 10.31 11.70
CA PRO A 264 30.67 10.23 10.64
C PRO A 264 30.64 11.40 9.64
N ARG A 265 31.04 12.61 10.06
CA ARG A 265 31.12 13.80 9.18
C ARG A 265 32.35 13.80 8.27
N ALA A 266 33.37 13.02 8.59
CA ALA A 266 34.62 12.94 7.83
C ALA A 266 34.66 11.72 6.90
N TRP A 267 33.64 10.85 6.94
CA TRP A 267 33.56 9.68 6.09
C TRP A 267 33.52 10.04 4.61
N ASN A 268 34.51 9.55 3.86
CA ASN A 268 34.52 9.62 2.42
C ASN A 268 33.59 8.54 1.84
N TRP A 269 32.35 8.92 1.53
CA TRP A 269 31.34 8.01 1.00
C TRP A 269 31.68 7.41 -0.35
N GLU A 270 32.45 8.08 -1.20
CA GLU A 270 32.87 7.51 -2.49
C GLU A 270 33.81 6.32 -2.29
N ASN A 271 34.83 6.49 -1.44
CA ASN A 271 35.72 5.40 -1.05
C ASN A 271 34.97 4.26 -0.34
N ILE A 272 34.11 4.60 0.62
CA ILE A 272 33.31 3.63 1.37
C ILE A 272 32.40 2.83 0.43
N ASN A 273 31.72 3.49 -0.51
CA ASN A 273 30.84 2.83 -1.47
C ASN A 273 31.61 1.85 -2.36
N ASN A 274 32.79 2.24 -2.86
CA ASN A 274 33.65 1.35 -3.63
C ASN A 274 34.07 0.11 -2.80
N LEU A 275 34.46 0.32 -1.54
CA LEU A 275 34.79 -0.78 -0.63
C LEU A 275 33.57 -1.69 -0.34
N ILE A 276 32.37 -1.12 -0.19
CA ILE A 276 31.13 -1.90 -0.01
C ILE A 276 30.83 -2.74 -1.25
N ASP A 277 30.99 -2.17 -2.43
CA ASP A 277 30.71 -2.85 -3.71
C ASP A 277 31.73 -3.96 -3.97
N ASP A 278 33.01 -3.70 -3.72
CA ASP A 278 34.08 -4.70 -3.85
C ASP A 278 33.86 -5.88 -2.89
N THR A 279 33.50 -5.59 -1.64
CA THR A 279 33.29 -6.63 -0.61
C THR A 279 31.94 -7.34 -0.70
N TYR A 280 31.08 -6.94 -1.65
CA TYR A 280 29.75 -7.50 -1.85
C TYR A 280 29.75 -9.03 -1.96
N ALA A 281 30.71 -9.57 -2.71
CA ALA A 281 30.80 -11.01 -2.94
C ALA A 281 30.96 -11.78 -1.64
N THR A 282 31.88 -11.33 -0.79
CA THR A 282 32.16 -11.94 0.52
C THR A 282 30.97 -11.80 1.46
N GLN A 283 30.38 -10.60 1.55
CA GLN A 283 29.15 -10.36 2.33
C GLN A 283 28.05 -11.35 1.93
N ARG A 284 27.84 -11.54 0.63
CA ARG A 284 26.76 -12.38 0.11
C ARG A 284 27.02 -13.86 0.30
N MET A 285 28.27 -14.30 0.12
CA MET A 285 28.68 -15.69 0.38
C MET A 285 28.49 -16.03 1.85
N GLU A 286 28.84 -15.11 2.75
CA GLU A 286 28.61 -15.26 4.18
C GLU A 286 27.11 -15.44 4.48
N ILE A 287 26.27 -14.48 4.08
CA ILE A 287 24.81 -14.53 4.30
C ILE A 287 24.18 -15.81 3.73
N ASN A 288 24.57 -16.22 2.52
CA ASN A 288 24.04 -17.43 1.90
C ASN A 288 24.44 -18.69 2.69
N ARG A 289 25.69 -18.77 3.16
CA ARG A 289 26.16 -19.87 4.02
C ARG A 289 25.36 -19.94 5.32
N GLN A 290 25.09 -18.80 5.96
CA GLN A 290 24.27 -18.75 7.17
C GLN A 290 22.85 -19.29 6.91
N ALA A 291 22.21 -18.85 5.82
CA ALA A 291 20.88 -19.30 5.45
C ALA A 291 20.81 -20.82 5.18
N GLU A 292 21.84 -21.38 4.54
CA GLU A 292 21.94 -22.83 4.30
C GLU A 292 22.07 -23.64 5.59
N LEU A 293 22.85 -23.15 6.56
CA LEU A 293 23.00 -23.79 7.87
C LEU A 293 21.68 -23.78 8.64
N ILE A 294 20.98 -22.64 8.67
CA ILE A 294 19.66 -22.50 9.30
C ILE A 294 18.64 -23.48 8.70
N GLU A 295 18.64 -23.67 7.37
CA GLU A 295 17.74 -24.63 6.73
C GLU A 295 18.12 -26.09 7.02
N LYS A 296 19.41 -26.41 7.11
CA LYS A 296 19.88 -27.74 7.54
C LYS A 296 19.42 -28.05 8.96
N ASP A 297 19.55 -27.08 9.86
CA ASP A 297 19.13 -27.14 11.26
C ASP A 297 17.63 -27.43 11.39
N LYS A 298 16.78 -26.65 10.70
CA LYS A 298 15.32 -26.87 10.66
C LYS A 298 14.96 -28.28 10.20
N LYS A 299 15.65 -28.80 9.18
CA LYS A 299 15.44 -30.17 8.66
C LYS A 299 15.88 -31.23 9.67
N ALA A 300 17.03 -31.04 10.31
CA ALA A 300 17.53 -31.93 11.37
C ALA A 300 16.54 -31.99 12.54
N ARG A 301 16.02 -30.84 12.98
CA ARG A 301 14.98 -30.73 14.01
C ARG A 301 13.70 -31.46 13.65
N ALA A 302 13.22 -31.26 12.43
CA ALA A 302 12.03 -31.96 11.94
C ALA A 302 12.24 -33.49 11.88
N LYS A 303 13.45 -33.94 11.50
CA LYS A 303 13.82 -35.36 11.46
C LYS A 303 13.90 -35.97 12.87
N ALA A 304 14.57 -35.31 13.81
CA ALA A 304 14.67 -35.74 15.21
C ALA A 304 13.27 -35.90 15.83
N LYS A 305 12.39 -34.90 15.62
CA LYS A 305 10.98 -34.94 16.06
C LYS A 305 10.20 -36.12 15.48
N ARG A 306 10.43 -36.48 14.21
CA ARG A 306 9.77 -37.64 13.58
C ARG A 306 10.27 -38.98 14.11
N LEU A 307 11.53 -39.03 14.52
CA LEU A 307 12.19 -40.24 15.03
C LEU A 307 12.09 -40.39 16.56
N GLY A 308 11.48 -39.43 17.25
CA GLY A 308 11.43 -39.42 18.73
C GLY A 308 12.81 -39.32 19.38
N LYS A 309 13.81 -38.82 18.65
CA LYS A 309 15.18 -38.65 19.15
C LYS A 309 15.36 -37.24 19.72
N GLU A 310 16.25 -37.13 20.69
CA GLU A 310 16.74 -35.84 21.15
C GLU A 310 17.37 -35.07 19.98
N TYR A 311 17.10 -33.77 19.94
CA TYR A 311 17.56 -32.90 18.89
C TYR A 311 18.80 -32.15 19.39
N GLU A 312 19.92 -32.35 18.72
CA GLU A 312 21.11 -31.54 18.86
C GLU A 312 21.17 -30.54 17.71
N SER A 313 21.31 -29.25 18.04
CA SER A 313 21.39 -28.17 17.06
C SER A 313 22.64 -28.31 16.21
N VAL A 314 22.51 -28.18 14.89
CA VAL A 314 23.67 -28.15 13.98
C VAL A 314 24.22 -26.72 13.88
N VAL A 315 23.44 -25.74 14.32
CA VAL A 315 23.84 -24.35 14.46
C VAL A 315 24.03 -24.05 15.94
N ASN A 316 25.26 -23.69 16.34
CA ASN A 316 25.47 -23.08 17.66
C ASN A 316 24.81 -21.69 17.63
N GLY A 317 23.70 -21.53 18.33
CA GLY A 317 22.96 -20.25 18.39
C GLY A 317 23.78 -19.10 19.00
N ASP A 318 24.82 -19.45 19.75
CA ASP A 318 25.78 -18.54 20.38
C ASP A 318 27.08 -18.40 19.60
N ASP A 319 27.19 -18.98 18.39
CA ASP A 319 28.38 -18.76 17.57
C ASP A 319 28.38 -17.30 17.10
N PRO A 320 29.37 -16.50 17.55
CA PRO A 320 29.43 -15.07 17.30
C PRO A 320 29.68 -14.73 15.83
N ALA A 321 29.68 -15.69 14.90
CA ALA A 321 29.67 -15.41 13.47
C ALA A 321 28.24 -15.23 12.88
N TYR A 322 27.17 -15.54 13.63
CA TYR A 322 25.80 -15.67 13.07
C TYR A 322 24.74 -14.75 13.69
N THR A 323 25.12 -13.84 14.59
CA THR A 323 24.19 -12.88 15.17
C THR A 323 24.11 -11.61 14.33
N THR A 324 22.99 -10.90 14.39
CA THR A 324 22.89 -9.56 13.78
C THR A 324 23.92 -8.58 14.35
N ALA A 325 24.29 -8.75 15.63
CA ALA A 325 25.38 -8.01 16.26
C ALA A 325 26.72 -8.29 15.58
N SER A 326 27.06 -9.57 15.34
CA SER A 326 28.29 -9.92 14.65
C SER A 326 28.36 -9.44 13.21
N LEU A 327 27.23 -9.47 12.49
CA LEU A 327 27.15 -8.91 11.15
C LEU A 327 27.37 -7.40 11.17
N ARG A 328 26.84 -6.72 12.19
CA ARG A 328 27.08 -5.28 12.39
C ARG A 328 28.54 -4.97 12.70
N ASP A 329 29.19 -5.79 13.51
CA ASP A 329 30.61 -5.58 13.85
C ASP A 329 31.52 -5.82 12.64
N ARG A 330 31.17 -6.81 11.79
CA ARG A 330 31.93 -7.16 10.60
C ARG A 330 31.66 -6.25 9.41
N TRP A 331 30.44 -5.72 9.30
CA TRP A 331 29.94 -4.93 8.18
C TRP A 331 29.21 -3.66 8.64
N PRO A 332 29.86 -2.76 9.39
CA PRO A 332 29.17 -1.68 10.11
C PRO A 332 28.46 -0.69 9.18
N PHE A 333 29.02 -0.42 8.00
CA PHE A 333 28.41 0.49 7.04
C PHE A 333 27.09 0.00 6.44
N LEU A 334 26.84 -1.32 6.41
CA LEU A 334 25.54 -1.88 6.01
C LEU A 334 24.42 -1.53 6.98
N PHE A 335 24.74 -1.02 8.17
CA PHE A 335 23.78 -0.61 9.20
C PHE A 335 23.68 0.91 9.34
N THR A 336 24.26 1.65 8.40
CA THR A 336 24.12 3.11 8.29
C THR A 336 23.06 3.46 7.25
N ALA A 337 22.38 4.61 7.38
CA ALA A 337 21.35 5.01 6.43
C ALA A 337 21.87 5.09 4.97
N ASN A 338 23.02 5.73 4.77
CA ASN A 338 23.64 5.88 3.46
C ASN A 338 24.16 4.54 2.92
N GLY A 339 24.82 3.72 3.74
CA GLY A 339 25.30 2.41 3.31
C GLY A 339 24.16 1.44 2.98
N MET A 340 23.06 1.45 3.75
CA MET A 340 21.85 0.68 3.42
C MET A 340 21.25 1.10 2.09
N LYS A 341 21.16 2.41 1.83
CA LYS A 341 20.65 2.96 0.59
C LYS A 341 21.52 2.56 -0.61
N HIS A 342 22.84 2.79 -0.51
CA HIS A 342 23.80 2.41 -1.56
C HIS A 342 23.75 0.91 -1.86
N HIS A 343 23.76 0.08 -0.81
CA HIS A 343 23.69 -1.37 -0.95
C HIS A 343 22.35 -1.84 -1.56
N PHE A 344 21.23 -1.20 -1.21
CA PHE A 344 19.93 -1.48 -1.82
C PHE A 344 19.90 -1.16 -3.31
N ASP A 345 20.40 0.02 -3.68
CA ASP A 345 20.49 0.46 -5.07
C ASP A 345 21.37 -0.51 -5.88
N PHE A 346 22.54 -0.89 -5.35
CA PHE A 346 23.42 -1.88 -5.95
C PHE A 346 22.74 -3.25 -6.14
N LEU A 347 22.04 -3.72 -5.09
CA LEU A 347 21.37 -5.03 -5.09
C LEU A 347 20.23 -5.13 -6.09
N THR A 348 19.44 -4.09 -6.20
CA THR A 348 18.17 -4.12 -6.93
C THR A 348 18.25 -3.44 -8.30
N SER A 349 19.28 -2.63 -8.52
CA SER A 349 19.35 -1.58 -9.55
C SER A 349 18.06 -0.77 -9.62
N ASN A 350 17.43 -0.58 -8.45
CA ASN A 350 16.32 0.32 -8.26
C ASN A 350 16.86 1.53 -7.49
N HIS A 351 17.16 2.59 -8.24
CA HIS A 351 17.58 3.86 -7.67
C HIS A 351 16.36 4.58 -7.11
N MET A 352 16.11 4.42 -5.82
CA MET A 352 14.88 4.93 -5.19
C MET A 352 14.71 6.44 -5.39
N ASP A 353 15.80 7.20 -5.29
CA ASP A 353 15.76 8.66 -5.50
C ASP A 353 15.30 9.01 -6.91
N ALA A 354 15.83 8.32 -7.92
CA ALA A 354 15.46 8.54 -9.32
C ALA A 354 14.02 8.11 -9.59
N GLN A 355 13.56 7.01 -8.99
CA GLN A 355 12.16 6.58 -9.12
C GLN A 355 11.19 7.56 -8.47
N ILE A 356 11.54 8.10 -7.30
CA ILE A 356 10.73 9.12 -6.62
C ILE A 356 10.70 10.39 -7.45
N ALA A 357 11.86 10.85 -7.95
CA ALA A 357 11.94 12.03 -8.81
C ALA A 357 11.07 11.86 -10.07
N ASN A 358 11.26 10.76 -10.81
CA ASN A 358 10.49 10.48 -12.01
C ASN A 358 8.99 10.33 -11.72
N PHE A 359 8.61 9.67 -10.62
CA PHE A 359 7.20 9.55 -10.23
C PHE A 359 6.59 10.90 -9.91
N VAL A 360 7.30 11.75 -9.17
CA VAL A 360 6.85 13.10 -8.85
C VAL A 360 6.70 13.91 -10.14
N GLU A 361 7.65 13.83 -11.07
CA GLU A 361 7.57 14.51 -12.36
C GLU A 361 6.39 14.00 -13.21
N GLU A 362 6.23 12.68 -13.36
CA GLU A 362 5.17 12.07 -14.16
C GLU A 362 3.77 12.31 -13.58
N LYS A 363 3.66 12.39 -12.25
CA LYS A 363 2.38 12.51 -11.54
C LYS A 363 2.13 13.89 -10.95
N LEU A 364 2.99 14.87 -11.24
CA LEU A 364 2.85 16.21 -10.69
C LEU A 364 1.49 16.80 -11.03
N ASP A 365 1.12 16.76 -12.32
CA ASP A 365 -0.14 17.33 -12.81
C ASP A 365 -1.36 16.58 -12.26
N ASP A 366 -1.35 15.24 -12.27
CA ASP A 366 -2.41 14.41 -11.67
C ASP A 366 -2.57 14.68 -10.15
N MET A 367 -1.44 14.86 -9.44
CA MET A 367 -1.43 15.16 -8.01
C MET A 367 -1.96 16.57 -7.74
N LEU A 368 -1.57 17.55 -8.56
CA LEU A 368 -2.08 18.92 -8.49
C LEU A 368 -3.58 18.96 -8.81
N GLU A 369 -4.02 18.27 -9.86
CA GLU A 369 -5.43 18.16 -10.24
C GLU A 369 -6.26 17.49 -9.13
N PHE A 370 -5.79 16.37 -8.56
CA PHE A 370 -6.46 15.72 -7.42
C PHE A 370 -6.56 16.63 -6.19
N LEU A 371 -5.51 17.42 -5.90
CA LEU A 371 -5.52 18.39 -4.81
C LEU A 371 -6.46 19.57 -5.09
N MET A 372 -6.60 19.99 -6.35
CA MET A 372 -7.53 21.03 -6.79
C MET A 372 -8.99 20.53 -6.80
N GLU A 373 -9.23 19.31 -7.28
CA GLU A 373 -10.56 18.70 -7.36
C GLU A 373 -11.11 18.36 -5.97
N LYS A 374 -10.26 17.90 -5.04
CA LYS A 374 -10.65 17.74 -3.63
C LYS A 374 -10.96 19.04 -2.91
N LYS A 375 -10.41 20.17 -3.35
CA LYS A 375 -10.84 21.49 -2.87
C LYS A 375 -12.24 21.83 -3.38
N GLY A 376 -12.58 21.49 -4.63
CA GLY A 376 -13.92 21.69 -5.21
C GLY A 376 -15.02 20.74 -4.74
N ALA A 377 -14.67 19.50 -4.34
CA ALA A 377 -15.65 18.52 -3.85
C ALA A 377 -16.08 18.74 -2.38
N ARG A 378 -15.33 19.53 -1.60
CA ARG A 378 -15.69 19.86 -0.22
C ARG A 378 -16.65 21.06 -0.10
N THR A 379 -16.80 21.86 -1.16
CA THR A 379 -17.66 23.04 -1.21
C THR A 379 -19.11 22.77 -1.68
N LYS A 380 -19.46 21.54 -2.08
CA LYS A 380 -20.84 21.14 -2.42
C LYS A 380 -21.56 20.36 -1.30
N LYS A 381 -21.38 20.73 -0.03
CA LYS A 381 -22.12 20.09 1.07
C LYS A 381 -22.66 21.07 2.08
#